data_AF-A0A967HM93-F1
#
_entry.id   AF-A0A967HM93-F1
#
_cell.length_a   1.000
_cell.length_b   1.000
_cell.length_c   1.000
_cell.angle_alpha   90.00
_cell.angle_beta   90.00
_cell.angle_gamma   90.00
#
_symmetry.space_group_name_H-M   'P 1'
#
loop_
_entity.id
_entity.type
_entity.pdbx_description
1 polymer ?
#
loop_
_entity_poly.entity_id
_entity_poly.type
_entity_poly.pdbx_seq_one_letter_code
_entity_poly.pdbx_strand_id
1 'polypeptide(L)' 'GLELEEVVNGLADAPQVPGRLEQVMDDPFRVVIDYAHTPDALERVLATLRHITDGRVIV' A
#
# COMPACT_ATOMS: atom_id res chain seq x y z
N GLY A 1 -26.54 4.72 -12.29
CA GLY A 1 -25.41 4.33 -11.43
C GLY A 1 -24.46 3.51 -12.26
N LEU A 2 -23.35 3.06 -11.68
CA LEU A 2 -22.51 2.03 -12.27
C LEU A 2 -22.95 0.66 -11.75
N GLU A 3 -22.88 -0.36 -12.60
CA GLU A 3 -23.06 -1.75 -12.21
C GLU A 3 -21.86 -2.24 -11.38
N LEU A 4 -22.08 -3.26 -10.55
CA LEU A 4 -21.03 -3.80 -9.68
C LEU A 4 -19.81 -4.26 -10.48
N GLU A 5 -20.05 -4.88 -11.65
CA GLU A 5 -19.00 -5.36 -12.54
C GLU A 5 -18.14 -4.22 -13.09
N GLU A 6 -18.75 -3.08 -13.42
CA GLU A 6 -18.03 -1.89 -13.89
C GLU A 6 -17.10 -1.33 -12.79
N VAL A 7 -17.55 -1.34 -11.54
CA VAL A 7 -16.74 -0.89 -10.39
C VAL A 7 -15.57 -1.83 -10.13
N VAL A 8 -15.81 -3.15 -10.15
CA VAL A 8 -14.77 -4.16 -9.93
C VAL A 8 -13.68 -4.05 -10.99
N ASN A 9 -14.06 -3.98 -12.26
CA ASN A 9 -13.10 -3.86 -13.37
C ASN A 9 -12.32 -2.54 -13.27
N GLY A 10 -12.98 -1.44 -12.95
CA GLY A 10 -12.31 -0.15 -12.77
C GLY A 10 -11.30 -0.13 -11.62
N LEU A 11 -11.56 -0.85 -10.53
CA LEU A 11 -10.63 -0.97 -9.40
C LEU A 11 -9.45 -1.90 -9.70
N ALA A 12 -9.67 -2.96 -10.48
CA ALA A 12 -8.61 -3.89 -10.86
C ALA A 12 -7.52 -3.21 -11.71
N ASP A 13 -7.91 -2.28 -12.58
CA ASP A 13 -7.01 -1.54 -13.47
C ASP A 13 -6.58 -0.17 -12.90
N ALA A 14 -6.99 0.16 -11.67
CA ALA A 14 -6.65 1.44 -11.05
C ALA A 14 -5.13 1.53 -10.85
N PRO A 15 -4.49 2.62 -11.34
CA PRO A 15 -3.05 2.76 -11.19
C PRO A 15 -2.67 2.98 -9.73
N GLN A 16 -1.45 2.57 -9.39
CA GLN A 16 -0.83 2.89 -8.11
C GLN A 16 -0.83 4.41 -7.89
N VAL A 17 -1.21 4.85 -6.69
CA VAL A 17 -1.10 6.26 -6.29
C VAL A 17 0.34 6.53 -5.83
N PRO A 18 1.06 7.49 -6.44
CA PRO A 18 2.43 7.81 -6.05
C PRO A 18 2.54 8.22 -4.57
N GLY A 19 3.50 7.65 -3.86
CA GLY A 19 3.75 7.89 -2.43
C GLY A 19 2.66 7.40 -1.48
N ARG A 20 1.84 6.41 -1.86
CA ARG A 20 0.84 5.76 -0.99
C ARG A 20 1.01 4.24 -1.03
N LEU A 21 1.76 3.69 -0.07
CA LEU A 21 2.21 2.30 -0.09
C LEU A 21 2.78 1.88 -1.47
N GLU A 22 3.55 2.78 -2.10
CA GLU A 22 4.11 2.55 -3.42
C GLU A 22 5.31 1.60 -3.33
N GLN A 23 5.16 0.38 -3.85
CA GLN A 23 6.25 -0.59 -3.91
C GLN A 23 7.23 -0.24 -5.04
N VAL A 24 8.49 -0.01 -4.68
CA VAL A 24 9.56 0.36 -5.64
C VAL A 24 10.59 -0.73 -5.86
N MET A 25 10.64 -1.73 -4.97
CA MET A 25 11.55 -2.88 -5.03
C MET A 25 10.95 -4.05 -4.26
N ASP A 26 11.26 -5.29 -4.66
CA ASP A 26 10.83 -6.51 -3.94
C ASP A 26 11.97 -7.50 -3.64
N ASP A 27 13.11 -7.39 -4.34
CA ASP A 27 14.28 -8.27 -4.18
C ASP A 27 15.53 -7.41 -3.93
N PRO A 28 16.38 -7.73 -2.94
CA PRO A 28 16.32 -8.87 -2.01
C PRO A 28 15.34 -8.71 -0.84
N PHE A 29 14.66 -7.56 -0.75
CA PHE A 29 13.60 -7.30 0.21
C PHE A 29 12.67 -6.22 -0.33
N ARG A 30 11.44 -6.16 0.20
CA ARG A 30 10.44 -5.17 -0.21
C ARG A 30 10.79 -3.77 0.29
N VAL A 31 10.74 -2.79 -0.61
CA VAL A 31 10.83 -1.35 -0.28
C VAL A 31 9.56 -0.66 -0.75
N VAL A 32 8.97 0.12 0.16
CA VAL A 32 7.70 0.82 -0.03
C VAL A 32 7.86 2.28 0.37
N ILE A 33 7.32 3.20 -0.44
CA ILE A 33 7.25 4.64 -0.15
C ILE A 33 5.84 5.00 0.31
N ASP A 34 5.73 5.68 1.45
CA ASP A 34 4.46 6.24 1.94
C ASP A 34 4.65 7.66 2.50
N TYR A 35 3.65 8.52 2.30
CA TYR A 35 3.64 9.93 2.73
C TYR A 35 3.19 10.14 4.19
N ALA A 36 2.86 9.09 4.93
CA ALA A 36 2.39 9.17 6.31
C ALA A 36 3.27 10.08 7.19
N HIS A 37 2.80 11.30 7.42
CA HIS A 37 3.48 12.36 8.16
C HIS A 37 2.74 12.74 9.45
N THR A 38 1.64 12.06 9.75
CA THR A 38 0.92 12.18 11.02
C THR A 38 1.07 10.89 11.83
N PRO A 39 1.01 10.94 13.17
CA PRO A 39 1.13 9.74 14.01
C PRO A 39 0.11 8.64 13.66
N ASP A 40 -1.16 8.99 13.48
CA ASP A 40 -2.23 8.04 13.12
C ASP A 40 -2.01 7.40 11.74
N ALA A 41 -1.57 8.19 10.74
CA ALA A 41 -1.27 7.65 9.41
C ALA A 41 -0.11 6.65 9.48
N LEU A 42 0.96 6.98 10.22
CA LEU A 42 2.12 6.11 10.38
C LEU A 42 1.74 4.81 11.09
N GLU A 43 0.90 4.88 12.13
CA GLU A 43 0.41 3.70 12.85
C GLU A 43 -0.35 2.75 11.92
N ARG A 44 -1.24 3.26 11.07
CA ARG A 44 -2.02 2.47 10.11
C ARG A 44 -1.14 1.81 9.05
N VAL A 45 -0.17 2.55 8.51
CA VAL A 45 0.79 2.04 7.53
C VAL A 45 1.62 0.92 8.14
N LEU A 46 2.19 1.15 9.32
CA LEU A 46 2.99 0.15 10.02
C LEU A 46 2.18 -1.10 10.41
N ALA A 47 0.93 -0.93 10.86
CA ALA A 47 0.04 -2.05 11.16
C ALA A 47 -0.21 -2.92 9.93
N THR A 48 -0.50 -2.29 8.79
CA THR A 48 -0.71 -2.97 7.51
C THR A 48 0.55 -3.72 7.08
N LEU A 49 1.71 -3.03 7.06
CA LEU A 49 2.98 -3.63 6.61
C LEU A 49 3.43 -4.78 7.50
N ARG A 50 3.27 -4.67 8.82
CA ARG A 50 3.59 -5.75 9.77
C ARG A 50 2.70 -6.97 9.60
N HIS A 51 1.46 -6.81 9.15
CA HIS A 51 0.56 -7.93 8.91
C HIS A 51 0.93 -8.74 7.66
N ILE A 52 1.54 -8.08 6.67
CA ILE A 52 1.88 -8.69 5.36
C ILE A 52 3.38 -8.98 5.19
N THR A 53 4.16 -8.89 6.27
CA THR A 53 5.60 -9.11 6.28
C THR A 53 5.95 -10.16 7.32
N ASP A 54 6.51 -11.29 6.89
CA ASP A 54 6.92 -12.38 7.81
C ASP A 54 8.14 -12.03 8.67
N GLY A 55 8.92 -11.02 8.25
CA GLY A 55 10.14 -10.58 8.89
C GLY A 55 10.01 -9.26 9.66
N ARG A 56 11.05 -8.42 9.58
CA ARG A 56 11.06 -7.11 10.23
C ARG A 56 10.63 -6.03 9.25
N VAL A 57 9.76 -5.13 9.72
CA VAL A 57 9.51 -3.84 9.05
C VAL A 57 10.51 -2.81 9.58
N ILE A 58 11.19 -2.11 8.67
CA ILE A 58 12.19 -1.08 8.97
C ILE A 58 11.67 0.25 8.40
N VAL A 59 11.72 1.31 9.22
CA VAL A 59 11.31 2.69 8.90
C VAL A 59 12.40 3.68 9.27
#